data_AF-A0A849FSI8-F1
#
_entry.id   AF-A0A849FSI8-F1
#
_cell.length_a   1.000
_cell.length_b   1.000
_cell.length_c   1.000
_cell.angle_alpha   90.00
_cell.angle_beta   90.00
_cell.angle_gamma   90.00
#
_symmetry.space_group_name_H-M   'P 1'
#
loop_
_entity.id
_entity.type
_entity.pdbx_description
1 polymer ?
#
loop_
_entity_poly.entity_id
_entity_poly.type
_entity_poly.pdbx_seq_one_letter_code
_entity_poly.pdbx_strand_id
1 'polypeptide(L)'
;MRRGLYILTLLSSLGAFSQNQHPQDGQLFLQDELARVDIFLPMDSLMLMYDSIDYAAEHEFEATFIYTTSTSVDTVEPVGFRLRGNTSLQAAKKSFKVSFNTFSSGAQFHGVEKLNLNGEHNDVSLSRSKISWEMLTELDLVSSRTSYVELYVNDIYAGVYLNVEHIDEEFVKKRYGQKVGNLYKCLWPATLEYWGSDPDSYKAMNGDRRIYDLKT
;
A
#
# COMPACT_ATOMS: atom_id res chain seq x y z
N MET A 1 -46.46 -35.08 45.02
CA MET A 1 -46.31 -34.17 43.87
C MET A 1 -45.18 -33.17 44.14
N ARG A 2 -44.00 -33.37 43.55
CA ARG A 2 -43.00 -32.32 43.31
C ARG A 2 -42.27 -32.70 42.02
N ARG A 3 -42.68 -32.11 40.90
CA ARG A 3 -41.95 -32.22 39.62
C ARG A 3 -40.88 -31.14 39.64
N GLY A 4 -39.62 -31.53 39.80
CA GLY A 4 -38.47 -30.64 39.68
C GLY A 4 -38.26 -30.28 38.20
N LEU A 5 -38.32 -28.99 37.89
CA LEU A 5 -38.01 -28.46 36.56
C LEU A 5 -36.49 -28.26 36.48
N TYR A 6 -35.80 -29.08 35.70
CA TYR A 6 -34.37 -28.90 35.43
C TYR A 6 -34.23 -27.96 34.22
N ILE A 7 -33.75 -26.74 34.45
CA ILE A 7 -33.39 -25.79 33.39
C ILE A 7 -31.95 -26.09 32.98
N LEU A 8 -31.78 -26.62 31.77
CA LEU A 8 -30.48 -26.82 31.14
C LEU A 8 -30.04 -25.48 30.52
N THR A 9 -29.21 -24.72 31.22
CA THR A 9 -28.56 -23.53 30.64
C THR A 9 -27.45 -23.98 29.69
N LEU A 10 -27.69 -23.90 28.38
CA LEU A 10 -26.62 -23.97 27.39
C LEU A 10 -25.73 -22.73 27.54
N LEU A 11 -24.52 -22.91 28.06
CA LEU A 11 -23.46 -21.92 27.93
C LEU A 11 -22.95 -21.98 26.48
N SER A 12 -23.46 -21.13 25.61
CA SER A 12 -22.82 -20.86 24.32
C SER A 12 -21.56 -20.05 24.59
N SER A 13 -20.39 -20.69 24.54
CA SER A 13 -19.12 -19.96 24.48
C SER A 13 -19.06 -19.23 23.15
N LEU A 14 -19.38 -17.94 23.14
CA LEU A 14 -18.99 -17.05 22.06
C LEU A 14 -17.47 -16.92 22.11
N GLY A 15 -16.78 -17.78 21.36
CA GLY A 15 -15.37 -17.56 21.05
C GLY A 15 -15.28 -16.28 20.24
N ALA A 16 -14.83 -15.20 20.86
CA ALA A 16 -14.43 -14.00 20.13
C ALA A 16 -13.10 -14.32 19.44
N PHE A 17 -13.17 -14.81 18.21
CA PHE A 17 -12.00 -14.83 17.34
C PHE A 17 -11.75 -13.39 16.90
N SER A 18 -10.78 -12.73 17.55
CA SER A 18 -10.18 -11.49 17.05
C SER A 18 -9.25 -11.82 15.88
N GLN A 19 -9.76 -12.45 14.83
CA GLN A 19 -8.99 -12.65 13.61
C GLN A 19 -8.85 -11.31 12.89
N ASN A 20 -7.62 -10.98 12.47
CA ASN A 20 -7.39 -9.87 11.57
C ASN A 20 -8.20 -10.12 10.29
N GLN A 21 -9.12 -9.22 9.94
CA GLN A 21 -9.86 -9.38 8.70
C GLN A 21 -8.95 -9.01 7.52
N HIS A 22 -8.35 -10.00 6.87
CA HIS A 22 -7.66 -9.76 5.60
C HIS A 22 -8.71 -9.55 4.50
N PRO A 23 -8.75 -8.39 3.82
CA PRO A 23 -9.72 -8.14 2.76
C PRO A 23 -9.45 -9.06 1.57
N GLN A 24 -10.50 -9.38 0.81
CA GLN A 24 -10.32 -10.05 -0.49
C GLN A 24 -9.46 -9.19 -1.42
N ASP A 25 -8.74 -9.85 -2.32
CA ASP A 25 -7.87 -9.19 -3.30
C ASP A 25 -8.63 -8.19 -4.19
N GLY A 26 -9.82 -8.57 -4.66
CA GLY A 26 -10.64 -7.72 -5.51
C GLY A 26 -9.95 -7.42 -6.85
N GLN A 27 -10.36 -6.33 -7.49
CA GLN A 27 -10.00 -6.04 -8.89
C GLN A 27 -8.59 -5.48 -9.08
N LEU A 28 -7.93 -5.02 -8.01
CA LEU A 28 -6.59 -4.41 -8.09
C LEU A 28 -5.45 -5.36 -7.75
N PHE A 29 -5.76 -6.46 -7.07
CA PHE A 29 -4.77 -7.41 -6.55
C PHE A 29 -4.97 -8.80 -7.16
N LEU A 30 -5.20 -8.86 -8.48
CA LEU A 30 -5.42 -10.09 -9.23
C LEU A 30 -4.28 -11.11 -9.04
N GLN A 31 -4.65 -12.38 -8.92
CA GLN A 31 -3.71 -13.50 -8.67
C GLN A 31 -3.57 -14.45 -9.86
N ASP A 32 -4.50 -14.39 -10.82
CA ASP A 32 -4.65 -15.31 -11.94
C ASP A 32 -4.36 -14.66 -13.30
N GLU A 33 -4.20 -13.34 -13.36
CA GLU A 33 -3.77 -12.61 -14.54
C GLU A 33 -2.82 -11.45 -14.21
N LEU A 34 -2.11 -10.96 -15.23
CA LEU A 34 -1.36 -9.71 -15.14
C LEU A 34 -2.20 -8.58 -15.71
N ALA A 35 -2.59 -7.64 -14.88
CA ALA A 35 -3.20 -6.40 -15.37
C ALA A 35 -2.16 -5.52 -16.05
N ARG A 36 -2.60 -4.73 -17.03
CA ARG A 36 -1.79 -3.70 -17.67
C ARG A 36 -2.13 -2.33 -17.08
N VAL A 37 -1.10 -1.58 -16.71
CA VAL A 37 -1.16 -0.19 -16.27
C VAL A 37 -0.51 0.68 -17.34
N ASP A 38 -1.26 1.60 -17.91
CA ASP A 38 -0.72 2.66 -18.76
C ASP A 38 -0.76 3.99 -18.01
N ILE A 39 0.36 4.71 -18.06
CA ILE A 39 0.51 6.06 -17.53
C ILE A 39 0.85 7.00 -18.68
N PHE A 40 0.03 8.04 -18.85
CA PHE A 40 0.32 9.12 -19.80
C PHE A 40 0.52 10.44 -19.07
N LEU A 41 1.63 11.12 -19.36
CA LEU A 41 1.95 12.42 -18.79
C LEU A 41 2.75 13.29 -19.77
N PRO A 42 2.71 14.62 -19.61
CA PRO A 42 3.52 15.54 -20.42
C PRO A 42 5.00 15.16 -20.43
N MET A 43 5.65 15.26 -21.59
CA MET A 43 7.03 14.82 -21.76
C MET A 43 8.03 15.63 -20.92
N ASP A 44 7.77 16.92 -20.72
CA ASP A 44 8.56 17.79 -19.84
C ASP A 44 8.48 17.35 -18.37
N SER A 45 7.30 16.93 -17.92
CA SER A 45 7.08 16.32 -16.60
C SER A 45 7.83 14.99 -16.47
N LEU A 46 7.79 14.15 -17.50
CA LEU A 46 8.56 12.90 -17.52
C LEU A 46 10.07 13.15 -17.50
N MET A 47 10.57 14.11 -18.27
CA MET A 47 11.98 14.50 -18.25
C MET A 47 12.40 15.00 -16.87
N LEU A 48 11.63 15.92 -16.29
CA LEU A 48 11.90 16.44 -14.95
C LEU A 48 11.89 15.34 -13.88
N MET A 49 11.00 14.35 -14.02
CA MET A 49 10.95 13.18 -13.14
C MET A 49 12.27 12.41 -13.11
N TYR A 50 12.92 12.23 -14.26
CA TYR A 50 14.20 11.52 -14.36
C TYR A 50 15.41 12.41 -14.07
N ASP A 51 15.34 13.70 -14.38
CA ASP A 51 16.44 14.66 -14.19
C ASP A 51 16.56 15.13 -12.74
N SER A 52 15.46 15.17 -11.98
CA SER A 52 15.43 15.63 -10.59
C SER A 52 14.76 14.61 -9.67
N ILE A 53 15.48 13.52 -9.40
CA ILE A 53 14.98 12.36 -8.64
C ILE A 53 14.44 12.73 -7.26
N ASP A 54 15.12 13.60 -6.51
CA ASP A 54 14.70 13.99 -5.16
C ASP A 54 13.42 14.82 -5.17
N TYR A 55 13.30 15.74 -6.13
CA TYR A 55 12.07 16.49 -6.37
C TYR A 55 10.93 15.54 -6.74
N ALA A 56 11.19 14.64 -7.70
CA ALA A 56 10.22 13.68 -8.19
C ALA A 56 9.83 12.59 -7.20
N ALA A 57 10.58 12.41 -6.10
CA ALA A 57 10.21 11.52 -5.00
C ALA A 57 9.13 12.10 -4.10
N GLU A 58 8.99 13.44 -4.07
CA GLU A 58 8.04 14.16 -3.20
C GLU A 58 7.00 14.95 -3.99
N HIS A 59 7.22 15.20 -5.28
CA HIS A 59 6.30 15.88 -6.18
C HIS A 59 5.48 14.89 -7.01
N GLU A 60 4.16 15.09 -7.05
CA GLU A 60 3.23 14.30 -7.84
C GLU A 60 2.91 15.04 -9.14
N PHE A 61 3.22 14.41 -10.27
CA PHE A 61 2.95 14.92 -11.60
C PHE A 61 1.56 14.49 -12.05
N GLU A 62 0.83 15.39 -12.70
CA GLU A 62 -0.48 15.09 -13.27
C GLU A 62 -0.33 14.09 -14.44
N ALA A 63 -1.13 13.03 -14.40
CA ALA A 63 -1.11 11.97 -15.39
C ALA A 63 -2.51 11.38 -15.62
N THR A 64 -2.70 10.73 -16.75
CA THR A 64 -3.80 9.79 -17.02
C THR A 64 -3.34 8.39 -16.61
N PHE A 65 -4.17 7.68 -15.87
CA PHE A 65 -3.97 6.28 -15.51
C PHE A 65 -5.03 5.41 -16.20
N ILE A 66 -4.60 4.35 -16.86
CA ILE A 66 -5.49 3.34 -17.44
C ILE A 66 -5.14 1.98 -16.86
N TYR A 67 -6.14 1.28 -16.33
CA TYR A 67 -6.02 -0.07 -15.79
C TYR A 67 -6.80 -1.03 -16.69
N THR A 68 -6.10 -1.94 -17.33
CA THR A 68 -6.69 -2.95 -18.23
C THR A 68 -6.55 -4.33 -17.63
N THR A 69 -7.66 -5.05 -17.55
CA THR A 69 -7.74 -6.47 -17.17
C THR A 69 -8.32 -7.27 -18.34
N SER A 70 -8.43 -8.58 -18.19
CA SER A 70 -9.15 -9.44 -19.15
C SER A 70 -10.63 -9.08 -19.33
N THR A 71 -11.22 -8.35 -18.37
CA THR A 71 -12.67 -8.09 -18.33
C THR A 71 -13.06 -6.62 -18.35
N SER A 72 -12.15 -5.70 -18.01
CA SER A 72 -12.42 -4.26 -17.94
C SER A 72 -11.25 -3.41 -18.43
N VAL A 73 -11.58 -2.19 -18.82
CA VAL A 73 -10.63 -1.10 -19.05
C VAL A 73 -11.17 0.10 -18.31
N ASP A 74 -10.43 0.56 -17.31
CA ASP A 74 -10.83 1.67 -16.44
C ASP A 74 -9.82 2.81 -16.58
N THR A 75 -10.32 4.02 -16.85
CA THR A 75 -9.50 5.23 -16.99
C THR A 75 -9.77 6.19 -15.84
N VAL A 76 -8.72 6.69 -15.20
CA VAL A 76 -8.78 7.71 -14.15
C VAL A 76 -7.87 8.87 -14.51
N GLU A 77 -8.43 10.07 -14.54
CA GLU A 77 -7.72 11.31 -14.84
C GLU A 77 -8.40 12.48 -14.12
N PRO A 78 -7.64 13.38 -13.46
CA PRO A 78 -6.21 13.32 -13.23
C PRO A 78 -5.82 12.37 -12.07
N VAL A 79 -4.62 11.80 -12.15
CA VAL A 79 -3.92 11.15 -11.02
C VAL A 79 -2.57 11.79 -10.76
N GLY A 80 -2.08 11.68 -9.52
CA GLY A 80 -0.70 11.97 -9.16
C GLY A 80 0.22 10.78 -9.47
N PHE A 81 1.25 11.00 -10.27
CA PHE A 81 2.27 10.02 -10.59
C PHE A 81 3.65 10.52 -10.16
N ARG A 82 4.42 9.69 -9.44
CA ARG A 82 5.74 10.10 -8.95
C ARG A 82 6.68 8.95 -8.67
N LEU A 83 7.96 9.25 -8.48
CA LEU A 83 8.91 8.28 -7.97
C LEU A 83 8.63 7.92 -6.51
N ARG A 84 9.01 6.71 -6.13
CA ARG A 84 8.98 6.27 -4.73
C ARG A 84 10.18 5.40 -4.37
N GLY A 85 10.54 5.48 -3.11
CA GLY A 85 11.59 4.68 -2.53
C GLY A 85 12.51 5.48 -1.63
N ASN A 86 13.64 4.86 -1.31
CA ASN A 86 14.78 5.54 -0.69
C ASN A 86 16.00 5.23 -1.56
N THR A 87 16.70 4.14 -1.28
CA THR A 87 17.80 3.66 -2.13
C THR A 87 17.35 3.28 -3.54
N SER A 88 16.13 2.75 -3.70
CA SER A 88 15.55 2.37 -4.98
C SER A 88 15.29 3.55 -5.93
N LEU A 89 15.30 4.79 -5.43
CA LEU A 89 15.19 5.98 -6.28
C LEU A 89 16.34 6.09 -7.27
N GLN A 90 17.52 5.57 -6.91
CA GLN A 90 18.72 5.58 -7.75
C GLN A 90 18.80 4.37 -8.69
N ALA A 91 17.87 3.41 -8.60
CA ALA A 91 17.83 2.26 -9.48
C ALA A 91 17.54 2.66 -10.93
N ALA A 92 18.09 1.92 -11.91
CA ALA A 92 17.72 2.13 -13.31
C ALA A 92 16.22 1.87 -13.53
N LYS A 93 15.72 0.76 -12.98
CA LYS A 93 14.29 0.46 -12.94
C LYS A 93 13.63 1.15 -11.75
N LYS A 94 13.07 2.34 -12.00
CA LYS A 94 12.38 3.15 -10.98
C LYS A 94 11.15 2.45 -10.44
N SER A 95 10.75 2.79 -9.23
CA SER A 95 9.46 2.43 -8.64
C SER A 95 8.58 3.67 -8.56
N PHE A 96 7.27 3.48 -8.71
CA PHE A 96 6.32 4.58 -8.84
C PHE A 96 5.19 4.51 -7.83
N LYS A 97 4.68 5.67 -7.43
CA LYS A 97 3.40 5.78 -6.72
C LYS A 97 2.38 6.41 -7.66
N VAL A 98 1.19 5.84 -7.68
CA VAL A 98 -0.01 6.45 -8.27
C VAL A 98 -0.92 6.88 -7.12
N SER A 99 -1.37 8.12 -7.14
CA SER A 99 -2.24 8.72 -6.13
C SER A 99 -3.50 9.27 -6.80
N PHE A 100 -4.65 8.69 -6.50
CA PHE A 100 -5.92 9.07 -7.12
C PHE A 100 -6.51 10.34 -6.50
N ASN A 101 -6.11 10.68 -5.27
CA ASN A 101 -6.70 11.79 -4.52
C ASN A 101 -5.87 13.07 -4.48
N THR A 102 -4.73 13.12 -5.16
CA THR A 102 -3.84 14.29 -5.19
C THR A 102 -4.50 15.50 -5.82
N PHE A 103 -5.10 15.29 -7.00
CA PHE A 103 -5.74 16.34 -7.79
C PHE A 103 -7.27 16.28 -7.72
N SER A 104 -7.81 15.18 -7.17
CA SER A 104 -9.24 14.97 -6.99
C SER A 104 -9.52 14.56 -5.54
N SER A 105 -9.74 15.55 -4.66
CA SER A 105 -9.92 15.31 -3.22
C SER A 105 -10.99 14.25 -2.94
N GLY A 106 -10.65 13.25 -2.14
CA GLY A 106 -11.54 12.14 -1.77
C GLY A 106 -11.75 11.07 -2.85
N ALA A 107 -11.12 11.20 -4.03
CA ALA A 107 -11.21 10.18 -5.06
C ALA A 107 -10.52 8.88 -4.65
N GLN A 108 -11.13 7.76 -5.01
CA GLN A 108 -10.63 6.42 -4.77
C GLN A 108 -10.82 5.58 -6.03
N PHE A 109 -9.90 4.64 -6.24
CA PHE A 109 -10.01 3.65 -7.31
C PHE A 109 -10.14 2.27 -6.67
N HIS A 110 -11.26 1.59 -6.88
CA HIS A 110 -11.64 0.33 -6.22
C HIS A 110 -11.34 0.30 -4.69
N GLY A 111 -11.65 1.41 -4.01
CA GLY A 111 -11.52 1.55 -2.56
C GLY A 111 -10.08 1.73 -2.05
N VAL A 112 -9.13 2.12 -2.90
CA VAL A 112 -7.82 2.62 -2.46
C VAL A 112 -7.59 4.03 -2.97
N GLU A 113 -6.83 4.82 -2.21
CA GLU A 113 -6.43 6.17 -2.63
C GLU A 113 -5.12 6.16 -3.42
N LYS A 114 -4.27 5.15 -3.18
CA LYS A 114 -2.90 5.08 -3.71
C LYS A 114 -2.51 3.66 -4.09
N LEU A 115 -1.71 3.52 -5.13
CA LEU A 115 -1.02 2.28 -5.52
C LEU A 115 0.49 2.48 -5.42
N ASN A 116 1.20 1.41 -5.06
CA ASN A 116 2.67 1.37 -5.13
C ASN A 116 3.09 0.36 -6.19
N LEU A 117 3.70 0.84 -7.27
CA LEU A 117 4.27 0.00 -8.31
C LEU A 117 5.77 -0.16 -8.05
N ASN A 118 6.16 -1.30 -7.49
CA ASN A 118 7.55 -1.60 -7.17
C ASN A 118 8.24 -2.24 -8.37
N GLY A 119 9.39 -1.69 -8.78
CA GLY A 119 10.21 -2.28 -9.84
C GLY A 119 10.99 -3.52 -9.40
N GLU A 120 11.07 -3.79 -8.09
CA GLU A 120 11.79 -4.91 -7.45
C GLU A 120 13.26 -5.06 -7.94
N HIS A 121 13.92 -3.92 -8.22
CA HIS A 121 15.22 -3.84 -8.92
C HIS A 121 16.38 -4.67 -8.33
N ASN A 122 16.43 -4.87 -7.01
CA ASN A 122 17.47 -5.66 -6.34
C ASN A 122 17.09 -7.15 -6.19
N ASP A 123 15.90 -7.52 -6.64
CA ASP A 123 15.41 -8.88 -6.59
C ASP A 123 15.36 -9.49 -7.99
N VAL A 124 16.37 -10.29 -8.33
CA VAL A 124 16.43 -11.03 -9.61
C VAL A 124 15.18 -11.88 -9.87
N SER A 125 14.53 -12.38 -8.81
CA SER A 125 13.32 -13.20 -8.94
C SER A 125 12.02 -12.40 -9.03
N LEU A 126 12.07 -11.10 -8.70
CA LEU A 126 10.93 -10.20 -8.52
C LEU A 126 9.86 -10.67 -7.50
N SER A 127 10.09 -11.79 -6.80
CA SER A 127 9.06 -12.51 -6.04
C SER A 127 9.24 -12.49 -4.54
N ARG A 128 10.41 -12.10 -4.01
CA ARG A 128 10.69 -12.15 -2.56
C ARG A 128 9.71 -11.29 -1.78
N SER A 129 9.41 -10.10 -2.29
CA SER A 129 8.46 -9.18 -1.66
C SER A 129 7.04 -9.76 -1.66
N LYS A 130 6.57 -10.27 -2.80
CA LYS A 130 5.25 -10.94 -2.93
C LYS A 130 5.12 -12.11 -1.95
N ILE A 131 6.07 -13.05 -2.00
CA ILE A 131 6.07 -14.25 -1.15
C ILE A 131 6.10 -13.85 0.33
N SER A 132 6.86 -12.82 0.70
CA SER A 132 6.91 -12.35 2.08
C SER A 132 5.55 -11.82 2.55
N TRP A 133 4.86 -11.03 1.71
CA TRP A 133 3.51 -10.55 2.04
C TRP A 133 2.50 -11.68 2.13
N GLU A 134 2.54 -12.64 1.20
CA GLU A 134 1.69 -13.83 1.22
C GLU A 134 1.92 -14.69 2.45
N MET A 135 3.17 -14.92 2.83
CA MET A 135 3.51 -15.66 4.05
C MET A 135 2.96 -14.96 5.30
N LEU A 136 3.03 -13.63 5.38
CA LEU A 136 2.40 -12.89 6.48
C LEU A 136 0.88 -13.08 6.49
N THR A 137 0.24 -13.04 5.33
CA THR A 137 -1.20 -13.31 5.20
C THR A 137 -1.55 -14.74 5.65
N GLU A 138 -0.80 -15.75 5.22
CA GLU A 138 -1.00 -17.16 5.60
C GLU A 138 -0.82 -17.41 7.09
N LEU A 139 -0.01 -16.59 7.76
CA LEU A 139 0.20 -16.62 9.21
C LEU A 139 -0.81 -15.77 10.00
N ASP A 140 -1.90 -15.33 9.36
CA ASP A 140 -2.93 -14.44 9.93
C ASP A 140 -2.37 -13.10 10.47
N LEU A 141 -1.22 -12.65 9.94
CA LEU A 141 -0.63 -11.37 10.26
C LEU A 141 -1.14 -10.27 9.33
N VAL A 142 -1.14 -9.03 9.83
CA VAL A 142 -1.55 -7.86 9.06
C VAL A 142 -0.52 -7.58 7.96
N SER A 143 -0.95 -7.73 6.73
CA SER A 143 -0.12 -7.69 5.53
C SER A 143 -0.79 -6.89 4.40
N SER A 144 0.01 -6.36 3.47
CA SER A 144 -0.49 -5.77 2.23
C SER A 144 -0.88 -6.84 1.22
N ARG A 145 -1.96 -6.60 0.48
CA ARG A 145 -2.27 -7.35 -0.75
C ARG A 145 -1.28 -6.99 -1.85
N THR A 146 -0.99 -7.96 -2.72
CA THR A 146 -0.03 -7.74 -3.82
C THR A 146 -0.41 -8.47 -5.11
N SER A 147 -0.13 -7.86 -6.25
CA SER A 147 -0.30 -8.44 -7.58
C SER A 147 0.80 -7.98 -8.53
N TYR A 148 1.06 -8.74 -9.59
CA TYR A 148 1.94 -8.26 -10.66
C TYR A 148 1.13 -7.48 -11.69
N VAL A 149 1.76 -6.44 -12.24
CA VAL A 149 1.22 -5.66 -13.35
C VAL A 149 2.29 -5.41 -14.40
N GLU A 150 1.88 -5.28 -15.66
CA GLU A 150 2.71 -4.74 -16.73
C GLU A 150 2.57 -3.22 -16.75
N LEU A 151 3.68 -2.48 -16.67
CA LEU A 151 3.66 -1.02 -16.68
C LEU A 151 4.13 -0.46 -18.02
N TYR A 152 3.37 0.49 -18.54
CA TYR A 152 3.71 1.33 -19.68
C TYR A 152 3.69 2.80 -19.26
N VAL A 153 4.70 3.58 -19.67
CA VAL A 153 4.77 5.02 -19.43
C VAL A 153 4.96 5.71 -20.78
N ASN A 154 4.00 6.53 -21.19
CA ASN A 154 3.93 7.14 -22.53
C ASN A 154 4.18 6.11 -23.64
N ASP A 155 3.38 5.04 -23.65
CA ASP A 155 3.44 3.90 -24.58
C ASP A 155 4.74 3.06 -24.54
N ILE A 156 5.71 3.40 -23.69
CA ILE A 156 6.96 2.65 -23.55
C ILE A 156 6.80 1.62 -22.43
N TYR A 157 7.03 0.35 -22.77
CA TYR A 157 7.02 -0.74 -21.78
C TYR A 157 8.15 -0.57 -20.76
N ALA A 158 7.79 -0.38 -19.50
CA ALA A 158 8.71 -0.22 -18.37
C ALA A 158 9.06 -1.56 -17.70
N GLY A 159 8.29 -2.62 -17.96
CA GLY A 159 8.50 -3.96 -17.40
C GLY A 159 7.35 -4.44 -16.49
N VAL A 160 7.57 -5.59 -15.86
CA VAL A 160 6.69 -6.12 -14.81
C VAL A 160 6.98 -5.46 -13.47
N TYR A 161 5.94 -5.04 -12.77
CA TYR A 161 6.00 -4.37 -11.47
C TYR A 161 5.15 -5.14 -10.45
N LEU A 162 5.56 -5.10 -9.19
CA LEU A 162 4.72 -5.57 -8.08
C LEU A 162 3.86 -4.40 -7.59
N ASN A 163 2.55 -4.48 -7.80
CA ASN A 163 1.57 -3.61 -7.17
C ASN A 163 1.41 -4.03 -5.71
N VAL A 164 1.73 -3.14 -4.78
CA VAL A 164 1.64 -3.36 -3.33
C VAL A 164 0.64 -2.40 -2.73
N GLU A 165 -0.36 -2.93 -2.02
CA GLU A 165 -1.35 -2.14 -1.29
C GLU A 165 -0.68 -1.10 -0.39
N HIS A 166 -1.09 0.16 -0.54
CA HIS A 166 -0.58 1.24 0.28
C HIS A 166 -1.13 1.11 1.71
N ILE A 167 -0.25 1.30 2.70
CA ILE A 167 -0.62 1.26 4.12
C ILE A 167 -0.98 2.68 4.54
N ASP A 168 -2.27 2.94 4.66
CA ASP A 168 -2.90 4.20 5.05
C ASP A 168 -4.16 3.94 5.90
N GLU A 169 -4.99 4.96 6.11
CA GLU A 169 -6.25 4.82 6.83
C GLU A 169 -7.26 3.88 6.17
N GLU A 170 -7.26 3.74 4.84
CA GLU A 170 -8.14 2.79 4.16
C GLU A 170 -7.66 1.35 4.40
N PHE A 171 -6.33 1.13 4.43
CA PHE A 171 -5.76 -0.15 4.85
C PHE A 171 -6.18 -0.52 6.27
N VAL A 172 -6.10 0.43 7.21
CA VAL A 172 -6.49 0.25 8.62
C VAL A 172 -7.99 -0.04 8.71
N LYS A 173 -8.82 0.76 8.05
CA LYS A 173 -10.28 0.59 8.04
C LYS A 173 -10.71 -0.79 7.53
N LYS A 174 -10.07 -1.32 6.48
CA LYS A 174 -10.41 -2.64 5.92
C LYS A 174 -10.11 -3.80 6.87
N ARG A 175 -9.14 -3.65 7.78
CA ARG A 175 -8.68 -4.72 8.68
C ARG A 175 -9.21 -4.60 10.09
N TYR A 176 -9.48 -3.37 10.55
CA TYR A 176 -9.91 -3.07 11.92
C TYR A 176 -11.30 -2.40 11.99
N GLY A 177 -11.96 -2.21 10.85
CA GLY A 177 -13.33 -1.68 10.75
C GLY A 177 -13.48 -0.17 10.93
N GLN A 178 -12.44 0.55 11.36
CA GLN A 178 -12.48 1.99 11.62
C GLN A 178 -11.16 2.67 11.23
N LYS A 179 -11.22 3.96 10.89
CA LYS A 179 -10.05 4.83 10.67
C LYS A 179 -9.59 5.47 11.98
N VAL A 180 -9.43 4.66 13.04
CA VAL A 180 -9.13 5.16 14.39
C VAL A 180 -7.84 4.51 14.89
N GLY A 181 -6.99 5.32 15.51
CA GLY A 181 -5.70 4.90 16.05
C GLY A 181 -4.53 5.58 15.35
N ASN A 182 -3.33 5.33 15.88
CA ASN A 182 -2.11 5.93 15.38
C ASN A 182 -1.42 4.98 14.40
N LEU A 183 -1.32 5.38 13.13
CA LEU A 183 -0.52 4.67 12.14
C LEU A 183 0.87 5.30 12.09
N TYR A 184 1.90 4.56 12.49
CA TYR A 184 3.28 5.03 12.41
C TYR A 184 4.03 4.36 11.27
N LYS A 185 4.77 5.16 10.52
CA LYS A 185 5.81 4.68 9.60
C LYS A 185 7.16 4.72 10.34
N CYS A 186 7.78 3.55 10.47
CA CYS A 186 9.12 3.43 11.04
C CYS A 186 10.17 3.88 10.01
N LEU A 187 10.90 4.95 10.32
CA LEU A 187 12.02 5.47 9.54
C LEU A 187 13.32 5.20 10.29
N TRP A 188 14.41 4.99 9.56
CA TRP A 188 15.70 4.73 10.20
C TRP A 188 16.09 5.89 11.15
N PRO A 189 16.57 5.63 12.39
CA PRO A 189 16.73 4.34 13.07
C PRO A 189 15.60 4.01 14.08
N ALA A 190 14.43 3.54 13.61
CA ALA A 190 13.33 3.11 14.47
C ALA A 190 13.58 1.72 15.10
N THR A 191 14.31 1.70 16.23
CA THR A 191 14.80 0.47 16.89
C THR A 191 13.80 -0.23 17.81
N LEU A 192 12.70 0.43 18.18
CA LEU A 192 11.76 0.02 19.23
C LEU A 192 12.39 -0.14 20.63
N GLU A 193 13.58 0.43 20.84
CA GLU A 193 14.24 0.42 22.14
C GLU A 193 13.48 1.27 23.16
N TYR A 194 13.53 0.84 24.42
CA TYR A 194 12.96 1.59 25.54
C TYR A 194 13.90 2.73 25.94
N TRP A 195 13.46 3.98 25.76
CA TRP A 195 14.24 5.18 26.09
C TRP A 195 13.83 5.84 27.41
N GLY A 196 12.95 5.17 28.18
CA GLY A 196 12.40 5.68 29.43
C GLY A 196 10.90 5.91 29.36
N SER A 197 10.33 6.40 30.46
CA SER A 197 8.89 6.63 30.61
C SER A 197 8.42 7.97 30.04
N ASP A 198 9.34 8.86 29.65
CA ASP A 198 9.00 10.17 29.09
C ASP A 198 8.54 10.02 27.62
N PRO A 199 7.28 10.35 27.29
CA PRO A 199 6.79 10.26 25.91
C PRO A 199 7.55 11.16 24.93
N ASP A 200 8.13 12.28 25.38
CA ASP A 200 8.86 13.20 24.50
C ASP A 200 10.17 12.60 23.97
N SER A 201 10.74 11.64 24.70
CA SER A 201 11.91 10.89 24.25
C SER A 201 11.64 10.17 22.92
N TYR A 202 10.41 9.72 22.67
CA TYR A 202 10.02 8.97 21.46
C TYR A 202 9.69 9.87 20.27
N LYS A 203 9.79 11.20 20.43
CA LYS A 203 9.65 12.18 19.33
C LYS A 203 10.99 12.45 18.64
N ALA A 204 11.98 11.57 18.75
CA ALA A 204 13.28 11.79 18.13
C ALA A 204 13.21 12.03 16.61
N MET A 205 14.10 12.90 16.15
CA MET A 205 14.24 13.32 14.77
C MET A 205 15.50 12.70 14.16
N ASN A 206 15.47 12.44 12.86
CA ASN A 206 16.65 12.12 12.08
C ASN A 206 16.67 13.00 10.82
N GLY A 207 17.52 14.03 10.84
CA GLY A 207 17.39 15.15 9.90
C GLY A 207 16.05 15.86 10.12
N ASP A 208 15.32 16.08 9.04
CA ASP A 208 14.07 16.88 9.05
C ASP A 208 12.80 16.07 9.32
N ARG A 209 12.91 14.79 9.69
CA ARG A 209 11.78 13.87 9.87
C ARG A 209 11.80 13.13 11.20
N ARG A 210 10.62 12.74 11.68
CA ARG A 210 10.47 11.88 12.88
C ARG A 210 10.94 10.46 12.59
N ILE A 211 11.58 9.82 13.56
CA ILE A 211 11.96 8.39 13.48
C ILE A 211 10.71 7.51 13.42
N TYR A 212 9.69 7.84 14.23
CA TYR A 212 8.35 7.28 14.16
C TYR A 212 7.41 8.34 13.58
N ASP A 213 7.17 8.24 12.28
CA ASP A 213 6.45 9.23 11.50
C ASP A 213 4.94 8.93 11.52
N LEU A 214 4.16 9.75 12.23
CA LEU A 214 2.71 9.58 12.39
C LEU A 214 2.00 9.90 11.07
N LYS A 215 1.14 9.00 10.62
CA LYS A 215 0.38 9.10 9.36
C LYS A 215 -1.08 9.46 9.56
N THR A 216 -1.70 8.98 10.63
CA THR A 216 -3.08 9.29 11.05
C THR A 216 -3.15 9.39 12.55
#